data_AF-A0A417Z608-F1
#
_entry.id   AF-A0A417Z608-F1
#
_cell.length_a   1.000
_cell.length_b   1.000
_cell.length_c   1.000
_cell.angle_alpha   90.00
_cell.angle_beta   90.00
_cell.angle_gamma   90.00
#
_symmetry.space_group_name_H-M   'P 1'
#
loop_
_entity.id
_entity.type
_entity.pdbx_description
1 polymer ?
#
loop_
_entity_poly.entity_id
_entity_poly.type
_entity_poly.pdbx_seq_one_letter_code
_entity_poly.pdbx_strand_id
1 'polypeptide(L)'
;MPLGSLGARIASCSGSPTSRDSSRGLRARNTLATSWAHWCFPTRRISSRRSSVECRVLGMSKKSTSREDSLPVSWRHGQRVGQFLRDSLRDGSPVCVTWLNHWSALRVDEQHLRQVDFVGVDGTFLQILLRVRGSWVGRSSADLVIPQFLAMEPEMTIGLIGGKPGVAEAARQRHPEMNVVLAVDGYEGVGELLGNLSESETELPDMLVIGMGAGAQERAALQLAEFGGSKIVFTAGGWIDQLASHEQYFPPLLHTLRLGWLWRIVHEPKRLLRRYTVDALYATIHAPALWKLFGHLRAIDDLGWKGDLSAK
;
A
#
# COMPACT_ATOMS: atom_id res chain seq x y z
N MET A 1 55.33 -13.87 -40.19
CA MET A 1 56.74 -14.12 -39.84
C MET A 1 57.30 -12.89 -39.12
N PRO A 2 58.17 -13.07 -38.12
CA PRO A 2 58.04 -12.43 -36.81
C PRO A 2 59.23 -11.56 -36.42
N LEU A 3 59.11 -10.81 -35.31
CA LEU A 3 60.15 -10.31 -34.38
C LEU A 3 59.38 -9.59 -33.26
N GLY A 4 59.52 -9.82 -31.95
CA GLY A 4 60.42 -10.66 -31.17
C GLY A 4 59.92 -10.72 -29.71
N SER A 5 60.37 -11.76 -29.04
CA SER A 5 60.10 -12.23 -27.68
C SER A 5 60.79 -11.45 -26.55
N LEU A 6 60.24 -11.58 -25.33
CA LEU A 6 60.85 -11.80 -23.99
C LEU A 6 59.95 -11.10 -22.95
N GLY A 7 59.61 -11.61 -21.77
CA GLY A 7 59.95 -12.82 -21.04
C GLY A 7 59.37 -12.70 -19.62
N ALA A 8 58.66 -13.74 -19.18
CA ALA A 8 58.29 -14.18 -17.83
C ALA A 8 58.52 -13.29 -16.58
N ARG A 9 57.51 -13.25 -15.68
CA ARG A 9 57.51 -14.03 -14.41
C ARG A 9 56.22 -13.83 -13.58
N ILE A 10 55.85 -14.91 -12.90
CA ILE A 10 54.76 -15.11 -11.96
C ILE A 10 55.08 -14.43 -10.61
N ALA A 11 54.09 -13.81 -9.98
CA ALA A 11 53.96 -13.75 -8.51
C ALA A 11 52.50 -13.46 -8.11
N SER A 12 51.91 -14.40 -7.40
CA SER A 12 50.69 -14.24 -6.62
C SER A 12 51.02 -13.50 -5.31
N CYS A 13 50.14 -12.60 -4.88
CA CYS A 13 49.93 -12.30 -3.45
C CYS A 13 48.61 -11.57 -3.22
N SER A 14 47.85 -12.18 -2.32
CA SER A 14 46.72 -11.69 -1.55
C SER A 14 46.87 -10.25 -1.03
N GLY A 15 45.81 -9.46 -1.21
CA GLY A 15 45.63 -8.17 -0.54
C GLY A 15 44.15 -7.88 -0.33
N SER A 16 43.68 -8.12 0.89
CA SER A 16 42.36 -7.74 1.42
C SER A 16 42.12 -6.23 1.30
N PRO A 17 40.96 -5.75 0.80
CA PRO A 17 40.55 -4.37 1.02
C PRO A 17 39.86 -4.25 2.37
N THR A 18 40.61 -3.69 3.33
CA THR A 18 40.10 -3.16 4.60
C THR A 18 39.02 -2.09 4.37
N SER A 19 37.89 -2.29 5.05
CA SER A 19 36.94 -1.28 5.55
C SER A 19 36.73 -0.01 4.70
N ARG A 20 35.78 -0.06 3.76
CA ARG A 20 35.11 1.14 3.23
C ARG A 20 33.83 1.42 4.01
N ASP A 21 33.94 2.40 4.90
CA ASP A 21 32.97 3.47 5.13
C ASP A 21 31.46 3.10 5.08
N SER A 22 30.97 2.55 6.19
CA SER A 22 29.54 2.28 6.46
C SER A 22 28.68 3.55 6.62
N SER A 23 29.25 4.75 6.50
CA SER A 23 28.53 6.01 6.73
C SER A 23 27.76 6.53 5.51
N ARG A 24 28.08 6.05 4.29
CA ARG A 24 27.36 6.43 3.05
C ARG A 24 26.04 5.68 2.87
N GLY A 25 25.95 4.41 3.29
CA GLY A 25 24.71 3.62 3.25
C GLY A 25 23.64 4.11 4.24
N LEU A 26 24.05 4.63 5.41
CA LEU A 26 23.13 5.19 6.40
C LEU A 26 22.53 6.55 5.99
N ARG A 27 23.26 7.37 5.22
CA ARG A 27 22.70 8.64 4.69
C ARG A 27 21.66 8.40 3.61
N ALA A 28 21.90 7.46 2.69
CA ALA A 28 20.96 7.13 1.61
C ALA A 28 19.63 6.56 2.16
N ARG A 29 19.71 5.67 3.17
CA ARG A 29 18.55 5.13 3.90
C ARG A 29 17.73 6.21 4.62
N ASN A 30 18.40 7.20 5.22
CA ASN A 30 17.72 8.31 5.87
C ASN A 30 17.03 9.25 4.88
N THR A 31 17.60 9.51 3.70
CA THR A 31 17.00 10.39 2.69
C THR A 31 15.71 9.84 2.09
N LEU A 32 15.66 8.54 1.76
CA LEU A 32 14.44 7.89 1.25
C LEU A 32 13.35 7.91 2.33
N ALA A 33 13.66 7.50 3.57
CA ALA A 33 12.73 7.55 4.70
C ALA A 33 12.16 8.96 4.98
N THR A 34 12.94 10.03 4.76
CA THR A 34 12.43 11.42 4.86
C THR A 34 11.55 11.87 3.70
N SER A 35 11.66 11.28 2.50
CA SER A 35 10.77 11.62 1.37
C SER A 35 9.33 11.18 1.67
N TRP A 36 9.18 9.95 2.17
CA TRP A 36 7.90 9.40 2.63
C TRP A 36 7.30 10.17 3.80
N ALA A 37 8.13 10.84 4.61
CA ALA A 37 7.66 11.61 5.76
C ALA A 37 6.75 12.79 5.37
N HIS A 38 6.81 13.32 4.15
CA HIS A 38 5.90 14.39 3.72
C HIS A 38 4.49 13.90 3.37
N TRP A 39 4.38 12.66 2.88
CA TRP A 39 3.10 11.95 2.77
C TRP A 39 2.68 11.36 4.11
N CYS A 40 3.65 11.02 4.98
CA CYS A 40 3.41 10.33 6.24
C CYS A 40 3.15 11.24 7.46
N PHE A 41 3.59 12.50 7.41
CA PHE A 41 3.53 13.43 8.53
C PHE A 41 3.20 14.84 8.01
N PRO A 42 2.25 15.55 8.65
CA PRO A 42 2.27 17.00 8.56
C PRO A 42 3.56 17.46 9.23
N THR A 43 4.50 17.97 8.44
CA THR A 43 5.75 18.55 8.97
C THR A 43 5.42 19.79 9.80
N ARG A 44 5.16 19.62 11.10
CA ARG A 44 5.48 20.69 12.04
C ARG A 44 7.00 20.75 12.08
N ARG A 45 7.54 21.78 11.42
CA ARG A 45 8.92 22.23 11.57
C ARG A 45 9.11 22.64 13.03
N ILE A 46 9.35 21.69 13.93
CA ILE A 46 9.73 21.98 15.31
C ILE A 46 11.18 22.41 15.24
N SER A 47 11.38 23.73 15.23
CA SER A 47 12.69 24.33 15.32
C SER A 47 13.42 23.77 16.53
N SER A 48 14.62 23.23 16.31
CA SER A 48 15.57 22.87 17.35
C SER A 48 16.08 24.11 18.08
N ARG A 49 15.23 24.74 18.90
CA ARG A 49 15.71 25.64 19.96
C ARG A 49 15.67 24.88 21.27
N ARG A 50 16.83 24.35 21.66
CA ARG A 50 17.15 24.05 23.06
C ARG A 50 16.81 25.28 23.89
N SER A 51 15.71 25.23 24.61
CA SER A 51 15.45 26.10 25.74
C SER A 51 15.17 25.17 26.92
N SER A 52 16.22 24.98 27.70
CA SER A 52 16.18 24.43 29.04
C SER A 52 15.26 25.30 29.90
N VAL A 53 14.04 24.83 30.14
CA VAL A 53 13.23 25.30 31.26
C VAL A 53 13.13 24.14 32.23
N GLU A 54 13.90 24.26 33.30
CA GLU A 54 13.86 23.40 34.47
C GLU A 54 12.49 23.61 35.14
N CYS A 55 11.58 22.64 35.00
CA CYS A 55 10.34 22.61 35.74
C CYS A 55 10.41 21.43 36.72
N ARG A 56 10.96 21.75 37.91
CA ARG A 56 10.88 20.92 39.10
C ARG A 56 9.50 21.21 39.70
N VAL A 57 8.62 20.21 39.81
CA VAL A 57 7.53 20.04 40.80
C VAL A 57 6.58 18.90 40.38
N LEU A 58 6.36 17.99 41.34
CA LEU A 58 5.43 16.85 41.44
C LEU A 58 5.75 15.57 40.65
N GLY A 59 6.10 14.53 41.44
CA GLY A 59 6.29 13.16 40.99
C GLY A 59 5.04 12.58 40.35
N MET A 60 5.06 12.50 39.03
CA MET A 60 4.30 11.53 38.27
C MET A 60 5.29 10.79 37.37
N SER A 61 5.33 9.47 37.52
CA SER A 61 6.11 8.57 36.67
C SER A 61 5.80 8.89 35.20
N LYS A 62 6.79 9.45 34.48
CA LYS A 62 6.71 9.58 33.02
C LYS A 62 6.72 8.17 32.45
N LYS A 63 5.54 7.59 32.20
CA LYS A 63 5.43 6.53 31.21
C LYS A 63 6.03 7.09 29.93
N SER A 64 7.13 6.49 29.47
CA SER A 64 7.71 6.79 28.17
C SER A 64 6.69 6.38 27.12
N THR A 65 5.85 7.31 26.68
CA THR A 65 5.02 7.11 25.49
C THR A 65 5.98 6.86 24.34
N SER A 66 5.91 5.66 23.76
CA SER A 66 6.74 5.31 22.60
C SER A 66 6.34 6.25 21.45
N ARG A 67 7.24 6.49 20.48
CA ARG A 67 6.94 7.31 19.30
C ARG A 67 5.66 6.83 18.57
N GLU A 68 5.33 5.55 18.64
CA GLU A 68 4.13 4.94 18.06
C GLU A 68 2.82 5.39 18.72
N ASP A 69 2.80 5.58 20.04
CA ASP A 69 1.59 5.99 20.78
C ASP A 69 1.11 7.41 20.40
N SER A 70 2.02 8.22 19.84
CA SER A 70 1.76 9.61 19.43
C SER A 70 1.12 9.77 18.04
N LEU A 71 1.06 8.70 17.24
CA LEU A 71 0.50 8.74 15.88
C LEU A 71 -1.03 8.73 15.89
N PRO A 72 -1.71 9.35 14.90
CA PRO A 72 -3.16 9.23 14.79
C PRO A 72 -3.56 7.76 14.57
N VAL A 73 -4.70 7.34 15.11
CA VAL A 73 -5.17 5.93 15.11
C VAL A 73 -5.09 5.27 13.72
N SER A 74 -5.50 5.96 12.66
CA SER A 74 -5.48 5.43 11.29
C SER A 74 -4.07 5.12 10.77
N TRP A 75 -3.06 5.83 11.26
CA TRP A 75 -1.66 5.59 10.91
C TRP A 75 -1.13 4.34 11.58
N ARG A 76 -1.47 4.15 12.85
CA ARG A 76 -1.15 2.91 13.57
C ARG A 76 -1.79 1.70 12.92
N HIS A 77 -3.00 1.84 12.37
CA HIS A 77 -3.62 0.77 11.59
C HIS A 77 -2.80 0.43 10.35
N GLY A 78 -2.39 1.45 9.58
CA GLY A 78 -1.52 1.28 8.41
C GLY A 78 -0.21 0.55 8.75
N GLN A 79 0.45 0.96 9.84
CA GLN A 79 1.68 0.32 10.32
C GLN A 79 1.48 -1.12 10.78
N ARG A 80 0.41 -1.41 11.53
CA ARG A 80 0.10 -2.76 11.99
C ARG A 80 -0.14 -3.71 10.83
N VAL A 81 -0.93 -3.29 9.84
CA VAL A 81 -1.16 -4.10 8.63
C VAL A 81 0.13 -4.23 7.83
N GLY A 82 0.89 -3.15 7.63
CA GLY A 82 2.18 -3.22 6.93
C GLY A 82 3.16 -4.20 7.59
N GLN A 83 3.22 -4.22 8.92
CA GLN A 83 4.05 -5.15 9.67
C GLN A 83 3.56 -6.60 9.53
N PHE A 84 2.24 -6.83 9.61
CA PHE A 84 1.65 -8.14 9.33
C PHE A 84 2.03 -8.65 7.93
N LEU A 85 1.92 -7.81 6.91
CA LEU A 85 2.25 -8.17 5.53
C LEU A 85 3.74 -8.50 5.38
N ARG A 86 4.62 -7.70 6.00
CA ARG A 86 6.06 -7.97 6.00
C ARG A 86 6.38 -9.31 6.65
N ASP A 87 5.72 -9.64 7.76
CA ASP A 87 5.94 -10.91 8.44
C ASP A 87 5.46 -12.09 7.57
N SER A 88 4.32 -11.97 6.91
CA SER A 88 3.84 -12.96 5.93
C SER A 88 4.83 -13.19 4.76
N LEU A 89 5.52 -12.14 4.31
CA LEU A 89 6.54 -12.27 3.27
C LEU A 89 7.80 -13.02 3.72
N ARG A 90 8.14 -12.96 5.01
CA ARG A 90 9.29 -13.71 5.55
C ARG A 90 9.04 -15.21 5.56
N ASP A 91 7.77 -15.61 5.61
CA ASP A 91 7.34 -17.01 5.50
C ASP A 91 7.39 -17.52 4.04
N GLY A 92 7.81 -16.67 3.09
CA GLY A 92 8.11 -17.04 1.71
C GLY A 92 6.90 -17.22 0.80
N SER A 93 5.69 -16.93 1.30
CA SER A 93 4.45 -17.04 0.51
C SER A 93 4.10 -15.70 -0.13
N PRO A 94 3.72 -15.66 -1.42
CA PRO A 94 3.12 -14.48 -2.02
C PRO A 94 1.87 -14.05 -1.24
N VAL A 95 1.64 -12.75 -1.14
CA VAL A 95 0.53 -12.18 -0.35
C VAL A 95 -0.39 -11.38 -1.26
N CYS A 96 -1.67 -11.71 -1.26
CA CYS A 96 -2.71 -10.93 -1.95
C CYS A 96 -3.52 -10.10 -0.97
N VAL A 97 -3.67 -8.80 -1.25
CA VAL A 97 -4.30 -7.82 -0.36
C VAL A 97 -5.37 -7.03 -1.11
N THR A 98 -6.57 -6.96 -0.55
CA THR A 98 -7.67 -6.17 -1.11
C THR A 98 -8.37 -5.33 -0.06
N TRP A 99 -9.01 -4.24 -0.50
CA TRP A 99 -9.84 -3.41 0.36
C TRP A 99 -11.25 -3.27 -0.18
N LEU A 100 -12.22 -3.54 0.69
CA LEU A 100 -13.62 -3.45 0.36
C LEU A 100 -14.25 -2.21 0.99
N ASN A 101 -15.12 -1.54 0.23
CA ASN A 101 -16.05 -0.54 0.71
C ASN A 101 -17.48 -1.06 0.56
N HIS A 102 -18.48 -0.28 0.97
CA HIS A 102 -19.89 -0.70 0.92
C HIS A 102 -20.38 -1.06 -0.49
N TRP A 103 -19.77 -0.49 -1.52
CA TRP A 103 -20.14 -0.73 -2.91
C TRP A 103 -19.42 -1.95 -3.49
N SER A 104 -18.11 -2.09 -3.25
CA SER A 104 -17.32 -3.24 -3.75
C SER A 104 -17.61 -4.52 -2.98
N ALA A 105 -17.87 -4.46 -1.67
CA ALA A 105 -18.22 -5.64 -0.88
C ALA A 105 -19.50 -6.36 -1.36
N LEU A 106 -20.43 -5.63 -2.00
CA LEU A 106 -21.65 -6.23 -2.58
C LEU A 106 -21.46 -6.80 -3.98
N ARG A 107 -20.28 -6.63 -4.57
CA ARG A 107 -19.99 -6.95 -5.98
C ARG A 107 -18.74 -7.79 -6.17
N VAL A 108 -17.96 -7.96 -5.11
CA VAL A 108 -16.81 -8.84 -5.11
C VAL A 108 -17.30 -10.28 -5.20
N ASP A 109 -16.60 -11.06 -6.01
CA ASP A 109 -16.85 -12.48 -6.13
C ASP A 109 -16.19 -13.21 -4.95
N GLU A 110 -16.98 -14.03 -4.25
CA GLU A 110 -16.51 -14.80 -3.09
C GLU A 110 -15.37 -15.75 -3.46
N GLN A 111 -15.33 -16.28 -4.68
CA GLN A 111 -14.22 -17.12 -5.14
C GLN A 111 -12.89 -16.37 -5.17
N HIS A 112 -12.93 -15.07 -5.46
CA HIS A 112 -11.74 -14.24 -5.43
C HIS A 112 -11.30 -14.01 -3.99
N LEU A 113 -12.25 -13.71 -3.10
CA LEU A 113 -11.91 -13.51 -1.70
C LEU A 113 -11.27 -14.73 -1.06
N ARG A 114 -11.62 -15.96 -1.46
CA ARG A 114 -10.98 -17.19 -0.96
C ARG A 114 -9.46 -17.21 -1.07
N GLN A 115 -8.93 -16.52 -2.08
CA GLN A 115 -7.51 -16.51 -2.42
C GLN A 115 -6.78 -15.27 -1.89
N VAL A 116 -7.48 -14.39 -1.17
CA VAL A 116 -6.91 -13.17 -0.62
C VAL A 116 -6.41 -13.40 0.80
N ASP A 117 -5.18 -13.00 1.09
CA ASP A 117 -4.57 -13.16 2.42
C ASP A 117 -5.01 -12.07 3.40
N PHE A 118 -5.32 -10.88 2.89
CA PHE A 118 -5.83 -9.78 3.70
C PHE A 118 -6.96 -9.00 3.01
N VAL A 119 -8.12 -8.97 3.66
CA VAL A 119 -9.30 -8.19 3.29
C VAL A 119 -9.46 -7.07 4.30
N GLY A 120 -9.10 -5.85 3.90
CA GLY A 120 -9.26 -4.66 4.71
C GLY A 120 -10.56 -3.90 4.41
N VAL A 121 -10.87 -2.93 5.27
CA VAL A 121 -12.06 -2.07 5.14
C VAL A 121 -11.66 -0.68 4.71
N ASP A 122 -12.19 -0.28 3.56
CA ASP A 122 -12.12 1.06 3.01
C ASP A 122 -13.43 1.82 3.23
N GLY A 123 -13.34 2.91 4.00
CA GLY A 123 -14.44 3.83 4.23
C GLY A 123 -15.27 3.59 5.50
N THR A 124 -15.64 4.70 6.13
CA THR A 124 -16.38 4.74 7.39
C THR A 124 -17.76 4.09 7.30
N PHE A 125 -18.41 4.15 6.13
CA PHE A 125 -19.78 3.65 5.99
C PHE A 125 -19.85 2.13 6.13
N LEU A 126 -18.92 1.39 5.51
CA LEU A 126 -18.84 -0.06 5.71
C LEU A 126 -18.54 -0.41 7.17
N GLN A 127 -17.65 0.33 7.84
CA GLN A 127 -17.38 0.13 9.27
C GLN A 127 -18.65 0.28 10.12
N ILE A 128 -19.49 1.29 9.82
CA ILE A 128 -20.78 1.51 10.51
C ILE A 128 -21.70 0.30 10.29
N LEU A 129 -21.85 -0.17 9.05
CA LEU A 129 -22.72 -1.30 8.72
C LEU A 129 -22.27 -2.59 9.43
N LEU A 130 -20.96 -2.84 9.52
CA LEU A 130 -20.42 -4.02 10.22
C LEU A 130 -20.58 -3.91 11.74
N ARG A 131 -20.42 -2.69 12.30
CA ARG A 131 -20.55 -2.44 13.74
C ARG A 131 -21.96 -2.70 14.28
N VAL A 132 -23.00 -2.57 13.46
CA VAL A 132 -24.39 -2.90 13.84
C VAL A 132 -24.52 -4.34 14.33
N ARG A 133 -23.67 -5.26 13.86
CA ARG A 133 -23.62 -6.68 14.29
C ARG A 133 -22.49 -6.98 15.28
N GLY A 134 -21.87 -5.95 15.87
CA GLY A 134 -20.81 -6.10 16.86
C GLY A 134 -19.42 -6.36 16.26
N SER A 135 -19.25 -6.24 14.94
CA SER A 135 -17.92 -6.34 14.30
C SER A 135 -17.21 -4.99 14.40
N TRP A 136 -16.26 -4.88 15.32
CA TRP A 136 -15.45 -3.68 15.53
C TRP A 136 -14.19 -3.75 14.67
N VAL A 137 -14.26 -3.18 13.47
CA VAL A 137 -13.12 -3.12 12.55
C VAL A 137 -12.65 -1.68 12.32
N GLY A 138 -11.35 -1.49 12.38
CA GLY A 138 -10.66 -0.25 12.01
C GLY A 138 -10.53 -0.09 10.50
N ARG A 139 -10.42 1.15 10.04
CA ARG A 139 -10.12 1.43 8.63
C ARG A 139 -8.67 1.06 8.36
N SER A 140 -8.45 0.30 7.31
CA SER A 140 -7.13 -0.21 6.90
C SER A 140 -6.84 0.06 5.42
N SER A 141 -7.54 0.99 4.77
CA SER A 141 -7.51 1.25 3.32
C SER A 141 -6.13 1.41 2.67
N ALA A 142 -6.07 1.20 1.35
CA ALA A 142 -4.85 1.28 0.53
C ALA A 142 -4.01 2.56 0.77
N ASP A 143 -4.66 3.73 0.91
CA ASP A 143 -4.01 5.02 1.20
C ASP A 143 -3.30 5.08 2.56
N LEU A 144 -3.67 4.21 3.50
CA LEU A 144 -3.03 4.10 4.82
C LEU A 144 -1.94 3.04 4.85
N VAL A 145 -2.13 1.93 4.13
CA VAL A 145 -1.23 0.75 4.22
C VAL A 145 -0.10 0.82 3.21
N ILE A 146 -0.38 1.09 1.93
CA ILE A 146 0.63 1.00 0.86
C ILE A 146 1.80 1.96 1.12
N PRO A 147 1.60 3.24 1.50
CA PRO A 147 2.73 4.14 1.80
C PRO A 147 3.56 3.67 3.01
N GLN A 148 2.92 3.10 4.03
CA GLN A 148 3.64 2.57 5.20
C GLN A 148 4.46 1.34 4.83
N PHE A 149 3.89 0.46 4.02
CA PHE A 149 4.55 -0.74 3.53
C PHE A 149 5.73 -0.41 2.61
N LEU A 150 5.60 0.59 1.74
CA LEU A 150 6.69 1.08 0.90
C LEU A 150 7.83 1.71 1.69
N ALA A 151 7.51 2.48 2.74
CA ALA A 151 8.52 3.01 3.65
C ALA A 151 9.25 1.89 4.43
N MET A 152 8.58 0.74 4.60
CA MET A 152 9.12 -0.45 5.23
C MET A 152 10.00 -1.27 4.27
N GLU A 153 9.66 -1.35 2.99
CA GLU A 153 10.36 -2.14 1.96
C GLU A 153 10.81 -1.26 0.77
N PRO A 154 11.74 -0.29 0.99
CA PRO A 154 12.07 0.73 0.00
C PRO A 154 12.78 0.22 -1.26
N GLU A 155 13.34 -1.00 -1.21
CA GLU A 155 14.09 -1.59 -2.31
C GLU A 155 13.22 -2.42 -3.26
N MET A 156 11.96 -2.70 -2.89
CA MET A 156 11.06 -3.49 -3.73
C MET A 156 10.83 -2.83 -5.08
N THR A 157 10.95 -3.63 -6.14
CA THR A 157 10.51 -3.22 -7.47
C THR A 157 8.99 -3.17 -7.54
N ILE A 158 8.44 -2.13 -8.16
CA ILE A 158 7.00 -1.81 -8.11
C ILE A 158 6.42 -1.84 -9.52
N GLY A 159 5.29 -2.50 -9.68
CA GLY A 159 4.42 -2.40 -10.85
C GLY A 159 3.14 -1.64 -10.52
N LEU A 160 2.88 -0.55 -11.25
CA LEU A 160 1.62 0.19 -11.19
C LEU A 160 0.75 -0.21 -12.38
N ILE A 161 -0.41 -0.81 -12.09
CA ILE A 161 -1.34 -1.33 -13.10
C ILE A 161 -2.69 -0.66 -12.89
N GLY A 162 -3.09 0.28 -13.74
CA GLY A 162 -4.41 0.88 -13.60
C GLY A 162 -4.53 2.32 -14.07
N GLY A 163 -5.71 2.88 -13.83
CA GLY A 163 -6.10 4.17 -14.38
C GLY A 163 -6.24 4.15 -15.91
N LYS A 164 -6.44 5.34 -16.48
CA LYS A 164 -6.46 5.54 -17.94
C LYS A 164 -5.03 5.48 -18.52
N PRO A 165 -4.89 5.31 -19.85
CA PRO A 165 -3.59 5.45 -20.52
C PRO A 165 -2.82 6.70 -20.04
N GLY A 166 -1.57 6.49 -19.62
CA GLY A 166 -0.68 7.53 -19.08
C GLY A 166 -0.80 7.82 -17.59
N VAL A 167 -1.82 7.31 -16.87
CA VAL A 167 -1.98 7.58 -15.42
C VAL A 167 -0.89 6.89 -14.60
N ALA A 168 -0.66 5.59 -14.80
CA ALA A 168 0.40 4.85 -14.11
C ALA A 168 1.80 5.45 -14.38
N GLU A 169 2.05 5.86 -15.62
CA GLU A 169 3.31 6.47 -16.02
C GLU A 169 3.49 7.88 -15.40
N ALA A 170 2.43 8.69 -15.34
CA ALA A 170 2.46 9.95 -14.62
C ALA A 170 2.73 9.76 -13.12
N ALA A 171 2.13 8.74 -12.49
CA ALA A 171 2.41 8.40 -11.10
C ALA A 171 3.89 8.03 -10.90
N ARG A 172 4.48 7.23 -11.81
CA ARG A 172 5.92 6.90 -11.80
C ARG A 172 6.79 8.14 -11.88
N GLN A 173 6.52 9.05 -12.83
CA GLN A 173 7.33 10.25 -13.03
C GLN A 173 7.26 11.23 -11.85
N ARG A 174 6.11 11.31 -11.18
CA ARG A 174 5.90 12.20 -10.02
C ARG A 174 6.56 11.71 -8.75
N HIS A 175 6.81 10.41 -8.68
CA HIS A 175 7.33 9.74 -7.49
C HIS A 175 8.62 8.98 -7.82
N PRO A 176 9.70 9.69 -8.23
CA PRO A 176 10.97 9.06 -8.59
C PRO A 176 11.67 8.36 -7.41
N GLU A 177 11.22 8.61 -6.18
CA GLU A 177 11.63 7.88 -4.98
C GLU A 177 11.08 6.46 -4.92
N MET A 178 10.04 6.14 -5.68
CA MET A 178 9.49 4.80 -5.79
C MET A 178 10.24 4.04 -6.89
N ASN A 179 10.69 2.82 -6.59
CA ASN A 179 11.34 1.93 -7.57
C ASN A 179 10.31 1.29 -8.52
N VAL A 180 9.59 2.12 -9.27
CA VAL A 180 8.57 1.68 -10.23
C VAL A 180 9.25 1.27 -11.53
N VAL A 181 9.26 -0.04 -11.78
CA VAL A 181 9.88 -0.66 -12.96
C VAL A 181 8.86 -1.05 -14.02
N LEU A 182 7.57 -1.07 -13.67
CA LEU A 182 6.46 -1.37 -14.56
C LEU A 182 5.33 -0.36 -14.33
N ALA A 183 4.81 0.23 -15.41
CA ALA A 183 3.67 1.14 -15.38
C ALA A 183 2.78 0.86 -16.60
N VAL A 184 1.57 0.33 -16.36
CA VAL A 184 0.62 -0.04 -17.42
C VAL A 184 -0.78 0.46 -17.06
N ASP A 185 -1.59 0.79 -18.07
CA ASP A 185 -2.97 1.19 -17.86
C ASP A 185 -3.88 0.00 -17.52
N GLY A 186 -5.06 0.30 -16.96
CA GLY A 186 -6.03 -0.70 -16.54
C GLY A 186 -6.93 -1.25 -17.65
N TYR A 187 -6.61 -1.01 -18.92
CA TYR A 187 -7.43 -1.41 -20.07
C TYR A 187 -6.66 -2.33 -21.02
N GLU A 188 -6.00 -1.78 -22.04
CA GLU A 188 -5.28 -2.58 -23.03
C GLU A 188 -3.94 -3.05 -22.47
N GLY A 189 -3.24 -2.19 -21.70
CA GLY A 189 -1.93 -2.51 -21.14
C GLY A 189 -1.90 -3.72 -20.19
N VAL A 190 -2.97 -3.96 -19.42
CA VAL A 190 -3.05 -5.18 -18.59
C VAL A 190 -3.20 -6.44 -19.45
N GLY A 191 -3.91 -6.36 -20.58
CA GLY A 191 -4.06 -7.48 -21.51
C GLY A 191 -2.74 -7.83 -22.19
N GLU A 192 -2.01 -6.80 -22.65
CA GLU A 192 -0.68 -6.96 -23.24
C GLU A 192 0.32 -7.53 -22.23
N LEU A 193 0.31 -7.03 -20.99
CA LEU A 193 1.17 -7.57 -19.92
C LEU A 193 0.93 -9.07 -19.70
N LEU A 194 -0.35 -9.49 -19.61
CA LEU A 194 -0.70 -10.91 -19.45
C LEU A 194 -0.24 -11.75 -20.65
N GLY A 195 -0.32 -11.20 -21.87
CA GLY A 195 0.21 -11.82 -23.08
C GLY A 195 1.73 -12.02 -23.00
N ASN A 196 2.48 -10.96 -22.70
CA ASN A 196 3.94 -11.00 -22.60
C ASN A 196 4.42 -11.96 -21.49
N LEU A 197 3.69 -12.04 -20.37
CA LEU A 197 3.98 -13.01 -19.30
C LEU A 197 3.76 -14.46 -19.77
N SER A 198 2.71 -14.72 -20.54
CA SER A 198 2.45 -16.04 -21.10
C SER A 198 3.52 -16.50 -22.09
N GLU A 199 4.15 -15.54 -22.78
CA GLU A 199 5.26 -15.77 -23.71
C GLU A 199 6.64 -15.73 -23.02
N SER A 200 6.68 -15.53 -21.69
CA SER A 200 7.91 -15.39 -20.89
C SER A 200 8.83 -14.24 -21.34
N GLU A 201 8.26 -13.21 -21.96
CA GLU A 201 9.00 -12.05 -22.46
C GLU A 201 9.25 -10.98 -21.38
N THR A 202 8.62 -11.12 -20.22
CA THR A 202 8.74 -10.15 -19.14
C THR A 202 8.69 -10.82 -17.77
N GLU A 203 9.34 -10.19 -16.78
CA GLU A 203 9.32 -10.62 -15.38
C GLU A 203 8.45 -9.66 -14.57
N LEU A 204 7.72 -10.21 -13.59
CA LEU A 204 6.90 -9.39 -12.68
C LEU A 204 7.76 -8.70 -11.61
N PRO A 205 7.44 -7.45 -11.23
CA PRO A 205 8.03 -6.77 -10.08
C PRO A 205 7.73 -7.48 -8.75
N ASP A 206 8.51 -7.18 -7.72
CA ASP A 206 8.31 -7.68 -6.35
C ASP A 206 6.91 -7.33 -5.81
N MET A 207 6.44 -6.12 -6.10
CA MET A 207 5.16 -5.60 -5.65
C MET A 207 4.31 -5.12 -6.83
N LEU A 208 3.07 -5.57 -6.89
CA LEU A 208 2.06 -5.06 -7.83
C LEU A 208 1.00 -4.23 -7.09
N VAL A 209 0.68 -3.07 -7.65
CA VAL A 209 -0.45 -2.24 -7.21
C VAL A 209 -1.43 -2.09 -8.36
N ILE A 210 -2.62 -2.63 -8.18
CA ILE A 210 -3.64 -2.75 -9.20
C ILE A 210 -4.78 -1.79 -8.89
N GLY A 211 -4.83 -0.68 -9.60
CA GLY A 211 -5.80 0.39 -9.46
C GLY A 211 -6.86 0.37 -10.55
N MET A 212 -7.74 -0.64 -10.55
CA MET A 212 -8.83 -0.76 -11.53
C MET A 212 -10.20 -0.64 -10.84
N GLY A 213 -11.28 -0.73 -11.62
CA GLY A 213 -12.63 -0.84 -11.04
C GLY A 213 -12.81 -2.13 -10.25
N ALA A 214 -13.66 -2.11 -9.21
CA ALA A 214 -13.96 -3.33 -8.45
C ALA A 214 -14.52 -4.43 -9.36
N GLY A 215 -14.14 -5.66 -9.08
CA GLY A 215 -14.32 -6.84 -9.93
C GLY A 215 -13.17 -7.02 -10.93
N ALA A 216 -12.76 -5.96 -11.65
CA ALA A 216 -11.69 -6.06 -12.63
C ALA A 216 -10.31 -6.15 -11.97
N GLN A 217 -10.06 -5.34 -10.93
CA GLN A 217 -8.80 -5.38 -10.19
C GLN A 217 -8.58 -6.73 -9.48
N GLU A 218 -9.64 -7.34 -8.92
CA GLU A 218 -9.53 -8.64 -8.24
C GLU A 218 -9.22 -9.74 -9.25
N ARG A 219 -9.85 -9.75 -10.43
CA ARG A 219 -9.53 -10.70 -11.51
C ARG A 219 -8.08 -10.56 -11.97
N ALA A 220 -7.66 -9.33 -12.26
CA ALA A 220 -6.28 -9.06 -12.68
C ALA A 220 -5.27 -9.48 -11.60
N ALA A 221 -5.58 -9.23 -10.32
CA ALA A 221 -4.73 -9.62 -9.20
C ALA A 221 -4.51 -11.14 -9.13
N LEU A 222 -5.58 -11.94 -9.31
CA LEU A 222 -5.45 -13.39 -9.32
C LEU A 222 -4.66 -13.88 -10.53
N GLN A 223 -4.98 -13.38 -11.73
CA GLN A 223 -4.27 -13.77 -12.95
C GLN A 223 -2.76 -13.46 -12.84
N LEU A 224 -2.40 -12.28 -12.35
CA LEU A 224 -1.00 -11.91 -12.16
C LEU A 224 -0.32 -12.71 -11.04
N ALA A 225 -1.06 -13.08 -9.98
CA ALA A 225 -0.54 -13.95 -8.93
C ALA A 225 -0.28 -15.39 -9.44
N GLU A 226 -1.07 -15.90 -10.40
CA GLU A 226 -0.89 -17.22 -11.01
C GLU A 226 0.42 -17.34 -11.81
N PHE A 227 0.87 -16.27 -12.47
CA PHE A 227 2.17 -16.26 -13.18
C PHE A 227 3.36 -16.35 -12.22
N GLY A 228 3.18 -15.99 -10.94
CA GLY A 228 4.25 -15.96 -9.96
C GLY A 228 5.28 -14.84 -10.21
N GLY A 229 6.25 -14.70 -9.31
CA GLY A 229 7.30 -13.67 -9.39
C GLY A 229 7.05 -12.46 -8.50
N SER A 230 5.80 -12.01 -8.38
CA SER A 230 5.45 -11.00 -7.37
C SER A 230 5.32 -11.59 -5.98
N LYS A 231 5.93 -10.91 -5.01
CA LYS A 231 5.84 -11.23 -3.58
C LYS A 231 4.55 -10.71 -2.98
N ILE A 232 4.05 -9.56 -3.44
CA ILE A 232 2.84 -8.95 -2.89
C ILE A 232 2.02 -8.25 -3.97
N VAL A 233 0.71 -8.46 -3.92
CA VAL A 233 -0.26 -7.86 -4.85
C VAL A 233 -1.29 -7.08 -4.06
N PHE A 234 -1.42 -5.80 -4.35
CA PHE A 234 -2.40 -4.90 -3.74
C PHE A 234 -3.47 -4.53 -4.78
N THR A 235 -4.74 -4.67 -4.45
CA THR A 235 -5.78 -3.91 -5.16
C THR A 235 -5.90 -2.53 -4.52
N ALA A 236 -5.96 -1.45 -5.29
CA ALA A 236 -5.90 -0.10 -4.72
C ALA A 236 -6.93 0.86 -5.33
N GLY A 237 -7.82 0.37 -6.20
CA GLY A 237 -8.83 1.19 -6.86
C GLY A 237 -8.24 2.49 -7.43
N GLY A 238 -8.86 3.61 -7.10
CA GLY A 238 -8.39 4.92 -7.57
C GLY A 238 -7.21 5.49 -6.78
N TRP A 239 -6.29 4.68 -6.22
CA TRP A 239 -5.08 5.15 -5.53
C TRP A 239 -4.00 5.62 -6.51
N ILE A 240 -3.83 4.92 -7.64
CA ILE A 240 -2.87 5.29 -8.69
C ILE A 240 -3.24 6.65 -9.31
N ASP A 241 -4.54 6.92 -9.51
CA ASP A 241 -5.00 8.25 -9.93
C ASP A 241 -4.61 9.36 -8.94
N GLN A 242 -4.53 9.06 -7.63
CA GLN A 242 -4.12 10.04 -6.61
C GLN A 242 -2.64 10.33 -6.73
N LEU A 243 -1.81 9.30 -6.93
CA LEU A 243 -0.37 9.45 -7.18
C LEU A 243 -0.09 10.25 -8.46
N ALA A 244 -0.87 10.01 -9.51
CA ALA A 244 -0.71 10.70 -10.79
C ALA A 244 -1.20 12.17 -10.76
N SER A 245 -2.07 12.53 -9.82
CA SER A 245 -2.71 13.84 -9.80
C SER A 245 -1.77 14.99 -9.42
N HIS A 246 -1.92 16.13 -10.11
CA HIS A 246 -0.99 17.27 -10.05
C HIS A 246 -1.20 18.20 -8.84
N GLU A 247 -2.33 18.10 -8.17
CA GLU A 247 -2.81 19.08 -7.20
C GLU A 247 -3.23 18.37 -5.92
N GLN A 248 -2.73 18.86 -4.79
CA GLN A 248 -3.19 18.62 -3.41
C GLN A 248 -4.45 17.75 -3.33
N TYR A 249 -4.27 16.42 -3.43
CA TYR A 249 -5.39 15.47 -3.48
C TYR A 249 -6.33 15.65 -2.28
N PHE A 250 -5.75 16.06 -1.13
CA PHE A 250 -6.47 16.73 -0.05
C PHE A 250 -5.62 17.88 0.53
N PRO A 251 -6.19 19.09 0.72
CA PRO A 251 -5.64 20.06 1.66
C PRO A 251 -5.39 19.37 3.02
N PRO A 252 -4.23 19.61 3.69
CA PRO A 252 -3.91 18.94 4.96
C PRO A 252 -5.02 19.07 6.01
N LEU A 253 -5.71 20.22 6.02
CA LEU A 253 -6.86 20.45 6.89
C LEU A 253 -8.01 19.47 6.63
N LEU A 254 -8.38 19.25 5.35
CA LEU A 254 -9.44 18.31 4.99
C LEU A 254 -9.06 16.86 5.30
N HIS A 255 -7.77 16.51 5.17
CA HIS A 255 -7.27 15.21 5.59
C HIS A 255 -7.37 15.03 7.11
N THR A 256 -6.96 16.03 7.91
CA THR A 256 -7.08 15.99 9.38
C THR A 256 -8.53 15.91 9.86
N LEU A 257 -9.46 16.58 9.16
CA LEU A 257 -10.89 16.55 9.44
C LEU A 257 -11.59 15.29 8.88
N ARG A 258 -10.86 14.40 8.18
CA ARG A 258 -11.41 13.22 7.49
C ARG A 258 -12.52 13.57 6.48
N LEU A 259 -12.46 14.77 5.89
CA LEU A 259 -13.40 15.29 4.90
C LEU A 259 -12.98 14.99 3.47
N GLY A 260 -12.06 14.04 3.26
CA GLY A 260 -11.63 13.69 1.92
C GLY A 260 -12.77 13.17 1.03
N TRP A 261 -13.77 12.52 1.62
CA TRP A 261 -14.98 12.13 0.90
C TRP A 261 -15.74 13.34 0.34
N LEU A 262 -15.83 14.45 1.08
CA LEU A 262 -16.53 15.66 0.67
C LEU A 262 -15.77 16.38 -0.45
N TRP A 263 -14.46 16.50 -0.31
CA TRP A 263 -13.60 17.05 -1.36
C TRP A 263 -13.76 16.29 -2.68
N ARG A 264 -13.79 14.95 -2.63
CA ARG A 264 -14.02 14.14 -3.83
C ARG A 264 -15.42 14.38 -4.41
N ILE A 265 -16.47 14.50 -3.59
CA ILE A 265 -17.81 14.84 -4.10
C ILE A 265 -17.80 16.16 -4.86
N VAL A 266 -17.10 17.18 -4.37
CA VAL A 266 -17.02 18.49 -5.05
C VAL A 266 -16.37 18.36 -6.44
N HIS A 267 -15.36 17.50 -6.57
CA HIS A 267 -14.60 17.36 -7.83
C HIS A 267 -15.19 16.32 -8.78
N GLU A 268 -15.92 15.33 -8.27
CA GLU A 268 -16.58 14.28 -9.07
C GLU A 268 -18.05 14.06 -8.67
N PRO A 269 -18.89 15.11 -8.73
CA PRO A 269 -20.24 15.09 -8.15
C PRO A 269 -21.12 14.03 -8.80
N LYS A 270 -21.09 13.91 -10.13
CA LYS A 270 -21.90 12.93 -10.88
C LYS A 270 -21.64 11.49 -10.43
N ARG A 271 -20.38 11.14 -10.19
CA ARG A 271 -20.00 9.77 -9.80
C ARG A 271 -20.25 9.53 -8.31
N LEU A 272 -19.85 10.48 -7.47
CA LEU A 272 -19.81 10.25 -6.03
C LEU A 272 -21.12 10.57 -5.31
N LEU A 273 -21.94 11.50 -5.81
CA LEU A 273 -23.28 11.70 -5.25
C LEU A 273 -24.09 10.40 -5.30
N ARG A 274 -24.06 9.68 -6.44
CA ARG A 274 -24.70 8.37 -6.55
C ARG A 274 -24.13 7.38 -5.53
N ARG A 275 -22.80 7.36 -5.35
CA ARG A 275 -22.10 6.47 -4.41
C ARG A 275 -22.49 6.71 -2.95
N TYR A 276 -22.72 7.95 -2.56
CA TYR A 276 -23.08 8.35 -1.19
C TYR A 276 -24.59 8.42 -0.93
N THR A 277 -25.42 8.35 -1.97
CA THR A 277 -26.89 8.36 -1.84
C THR A 277 -27.48 6.99 -2.21
N VAL A 278 -27.64 6.73 -3.50
CA VAL A 278 -28.27 5.52 -4.04
C VAL A 278 -27.53 4.26 -3.60
N ASP A 279 -26.21 4.23 -3.78
CA ASP A 279 -25.43 3.03 -3.46
C ASP A 279 -25.29 2.82 -1.95
N ALA A 280 -25.28 3.90 -1.16
CA ALA A 280 -25.28 3.82 0.31
C ALA A 280 -26.63 3.29 0.84
N LEU A 281 -27.74 3.76 0.28
CA LEU A 281 -29.07 3.24 0.60
C LEU A 281 -29.19 1.77 0.19
N TYR A 282 -28.75 1.43 -1.02
CA TYR A 282 -28.71 0.05 -1.49
C TYR A 282 -27.90 -0.82 -0.53
N ALA A 283 -26.72 -0.38 -0.11
CA ALA A 283 -25.90 -1.15 0.84
C ALA A 283 -26.52 -1.26 2.24
N THR A 284 -27.33 -0.30 2.66
CA THR A 284 -28.10 -0.39 3.91
C THR A 284 -29.19 -1.46 3.80
N ILE A 285 -29.95 -1.46 2.70
CA ILE A 285 -30.99 -2.46 2.43
C ILE A 285 -30.37 -3.87 2.33
N HIS A 286 -29.21 -3.98 1.69
CA HIS A 286 -28.49 -5.24 1.49
C HIS A 286 -27.42 -5.52 2.57
N ALA A 287 -27.48 -4.85 3.73
CA ALA A 287 -26.56 -5.09 4.84
C ALA A 287 -26.48 -6.57 5.30
N PRO A 288 -27.58 -7.38 5.27
CA PRO A 288 -27.48 -8.81 5.57
C PRO A 288 -26.51 -9.58 4.67
N ALA A 289 -26.39 -9.21 3.39
CA ALA A 289 -25.44 -9.84 2.48
C ALA A 289 -23.99 -9.51 2.87
N LEU A 290 -23.73 -8.27 3.30
CA LEU A 290 -22.43 -7.87 3.84
C LEU A 290 -22.09 -8.65 5.10
N TRP A 291 -23.04 -8.77 6.04
CA TRP A 291 -22.79 -9.53 7.27
C TRP A 291 -22.52 -11.01 7.00
N LYS A 292 -23.22 -11.61 6.05
CA LYS A 292 -22.97 -12.99 5.62
C LYS A 292 -21.55 -13.12 5.05
N LEU A 293 -21.16 -12.24 4.13
CA LEU A 293 -19.83 -12.21 3.52
C LEU A 293 -18.73 -12.13 4.60
N PHE A 294 -18.78 -11.12 5.45
CA PHE A 294 -17.78 -10.91 6.50
C PHE A 294 -17.86 -11.94 7.63
N GLY A 295 -18.99 -12.63 7.79
CA GLY A 295 -19.16 -13.75 8.72
C GLY A 295 -18.49 -15.04 8.24
N HIS A 296 -18.32 -15.21 6.93
CA HIS A 296 -17.58 -16.34 6.35
C HIS A 296 -16.07 -16.10 6.28
N LEU A 297 -15.63 -14.84 6.29
CA LEU A 297 -14.22 -14.51 6.33
C LEU A 297 -13.62 -14.81 7.71
N ARG A 298 -12.38 -15.28 7.76
CA ARG A 298 -11.67 -15.53 9.02
C ARG A 298 -11.07 -14.24 9.55
N ALA A 299 -11.54 -13.75 10.70
CA ALA A 299 -10.95 -12.56 11.32
C ALA A 299 -9.45 -12.77 11.63
N ILE A 300 -8.60 -11.82 11.23
CA ILE A 300 -7.18 -11.80 11.59
C ILE A 300 -7.02 -11.02 12.89
N ASP A 301 -7.53 -9.78 12.90
CA ASP A 301 -7.51 -8.86 14.03
C ASP A 301 -8.63 -7.81 13.89
N ASP A 302 -8.53 -6.70 14.63
CA ASP A 302 -9.45 -5.56 14.54
C ASP A 302 -9.26 -4.71 13.28
N LEU A 303 -8.44 -5.10 12.30
CA LEU A 303 -8.13 -4.33 11.09
C LEU A 303 -8.46 -5.04 9.78
N GLY A 304 -8.71 -6.35 9.81
CA GLY A 304 -9.08 -7.10 8.62
C GLY A 304 -9.35 -8.58 8.84
N TRP A 305 -9.60 -9.25 7.72
CA TRP A 305 -9.86 -10.69 7.65
C TRP A 305 -8.94 -11.37 6.65
N LYS A 306 -8.77 -12.68 6.82
CA LYS A 306 -8.24 -13.57 5.80
C LYS A 306 -9.40 -14.07 4.95
N GLY A 307 -9.14 -14.15 3.66
CA GLY A 307 -10.04 -14.63 2.62
C GLY A 307 -10.52 -16.07 2.76
N ASP A 308 -9.86 -16.88 3.60
CA ASP A 308 -10.19 -18.28 3.86
C ASP A 308 -11.64 -18.44 4.33
N LEU A 309 -12.56 -18.66 3.38
CA LEU A 309 -13.99 -18.85 3.60
C LEU A 309 -14.23 -20.28 4.10
N SER A 310 -13.82 -20.57 5.34
CA SER A 310 -14.22 -21.77 6.04
C SER A 310 -15.73 -21.72 6.28
N ALA A 311 -16.49 -22.66 5.72
CA ALA A 311 -17.91 -22.78 6.00
C ALA A 311 -18.11 -22.99 7.52
N LYS A 312 -18.81 -22.06 8.17
CA LYS A 312 -19.46 -22.30 9.46
C LYS A 312 -20.92 -22.57 9.24
#